data_AF-A0A9P7W336-F1
#
_entry.id   AF-A0A9P7W336-F1
#
_cell.length_a   1.000
_cell.length_b   1.000
_cell.length_c   1.000
_cell.angle_alpha   90.00
_cell.angle_beta   90.00
_cell.angle_gamma   90.00
#
_symmetry.space_group_name_H-M   'P 1'
#
loop_
_entity.id
_entity.type
_entity.pdbx_description
1 polymer ?
#
loop_
_entity_poly.entity_id
_entity_poly.type
_entity_poly.pdbx_seq_one_letter_code
_entity_poly.pdbx_strand_id
1 'polypeptide(L)'
;MPSFRLVAAYSTVFAFIIYILISGIHNEVGELFLTSSKNKFPDFSLYRQLDTLNAHDFPIDDPTRRVIIVGDIHGMFDHLQALLAKLSYEPSSDVLISVGDIVTKGPHTGSTEVLSYMASNNITAVRGNHDQKVIEWRSWLNWIHSLRGGSQFLRETRDKWNKAQYHGEIDIEDWVEKQTKLDKANSNWWKKIPDGWKLFGDHFEIAHTMSDKEFEYMVSRPLKLHAPFAHAYLAHAGILASDPHYEPSYKNQPLARVPVISPGPPPDTDILRRLQELAVLTEVPQNLDPWVTLNIRGVKNMEVTRGKDGTPWSELYNKDVAMCEGFEQNIHTTKALPCQPATVIYGHAASRGLDVKRWTIGIDSGCVYGKRLTALVLGGKNSHVDFTELERDIDDVMTRSIIPFGDRGRGQIVSVSCGS
;
A
#
# COMPACT_ATOMS: atom_id res chain seq x y z
N MET A 1 -41.27 -53.48 -21.50
CA MET A 1 -40.25 -52.55 -22.03
C MET A 1 -39.90 -51.44 -21.03
N PRO A 2 -39.10 -51.68 -19.98
CA PRO A 2 -38.57 -50.62 -19.10
C PRO A 2 -37.05 -50.39 -19.24
N SER A 3 -36.29 -51.34 -19.81
CA SER A 3 -34.83 -51.31 -19.84
C SER A 3 -34.25 -50.31 -20.86
N PHE A 4 -34.93 -50.12 -22.00
CA PHE A 4 -34.44 -49.21 -23.06
C PHE A 4 -34.52 -47.73 -22.65
N ARG A 5 -35.55 -47.34 -21.90
CA ARG A 5 -35.70 -45.95 -21.41
C ARG A 5 -34.66 -45.62 -20.34
N LEU A 6 -34.32 -46.60 -19.50
CA LEU A 6 -33.32 -46.43 -18.44
C LEU A 6 -31.91 -46.27 -19.04
N VAL A 7 -31.54 -47.10 -20.02
CA VAL A 7 -30.25 -47.01 -20.71
C VAL A 7 -30.13 -45.71 -21.51
N ALA A 8 -31.20 -45.29 -22.20
CA ALA A 8 -31.20 -44.02 -22.93
C ALA A 8 -31.03 -42.80 -21.98
N ALA A 9 -31.66 -42.83 -20.80
CA ALA A 9 -31.55 -41.78 -19.80
C ALA A 9 -30.13 -41.70 -19.19
N TYR A 10 -29.51 -42.84 -18.87
CA TYR A 10 -28.13 -42.84 -18.37
C TYR A 10 -27.13 -42.37 -19.43
N SER A 11 -27.31 -42.75 -20.69
CA SER A 11 -26.45 -42.28 -21.78
C SER A 11 -26.58 -40.78 -22.02
N THR A 12 -27.76 -40.19 -21.89
CA THR A 12 -27.96 -38.74 -22.03
C THR A 12 -27.36 -37.97 -20.86
N VAL A 13 -27.54 -38.44 -19.63
CA VAL A 13 -26.92 -37.82 -18.45
C VAL A 13 -25.40 -37.92 -18.51
N PHE A 14 -24.85 -39.06 -18.93
CA PHE A 14 -23.41 -39.25 -19.07
C PHE A 14 -22.81 -38.33 -20.16
N ALA A 15 -23.46 -38.23 -21.32
CA ALA A 15 -23.04 -37.32 -22.37
C ALA A 15 -23.12 -35.85 -21.92
N PHE A 16 -24.14 -35.48 -21.12
CA PHE A 16 -24.28 -34.13 -20.58
C PHE A 16 -23.20 -33.81 -19.54
N ILE A 17 -22.86 -34.75 -18.65
CA ILE A 17 -21.77 -34.59 -17.68
C ILE A 17 -20.42 -34.48 -18.39
N ILE A 18 -20.16 -35.30 -19.40
CA ILE A 18 -18.95 -35.18 -20.24
C ILE A 18 -18.92 -33.83 -20.95
N TYR A 19 -20.05 -33.36 -21.49
CA TYR A 19 -20.12 -32.05 -22.12
C TYR A 19 -19.84 -30.91 -21.14
N ILE A 20 -20.36 -30.97 -19.91
CA ILE A 20 -20.07 -29.99 -18.86
C ILE A 20 -18.61 -30.05 -18.44
N LEU A 21 -18.02 -31.25 -18.28
CA LEU A 21 -16.61 -31.39 -17.93
C LEU A 21 -15.69 -30.90 -19.04
N ILE A 22 -15.97 -31.25 -20.30
CA ILE A 22 -15.19 -30.79 -21.46
C ILE A 22 -15.38 -29.28 -21.66
N SER A 23 -16.59 -28.74 -21.52
CA SER A 23 -16.84 -27.30 -21.67
C SER A 23 -16.30 -26.49 -20.48
N GLY A 24 -16.34 -27.04 -19.27
CA GLY A 24 -15.73 -26.46 -18.07
C GLY A 24 -14.21 -26.42 -18.18
N ILE A 25 -13.59 -27.53 -18.61
CA ILE A 25 -12.16 -27.57 -18.95
C ILE A 25 -11.87 -26.62 -20.12
N HIS A 26 -12.71 -26.54 -21.15
CA HIS A 26 -12.50 -25.59 -22.26
C HIS A 26 -12.69 -24.13 -21.86
N ASN A 27 -13.47 -23.82 -20.83
CA ASN A 27 -13.61 -22.46 -20.30
C ASN A 27 -12.47 -22.12 -19.32
N GLU A 28 -12.00 -23.05 -18.49
CA GLU A 28 -10.81 -22.84 -17.66
C GLU A 28 -9.54 -22.76 -18.52
N VAL A 29 -9.37 -23.68 -19.47
CA VAL A 29 -8.32 -23.61 -20.51
C VAL A 29 -8.60 -22.41 -21.41
N GLY A 30 -9.85 -22.04 -21.67
CA GLY A 30 -10.23 -20.85 -22.44
C GLY A 30 -9.77 -19.56 -21.77
N GLU A 31 -9.99 -19.38 -20.47
CA GLU A 31 -9.44 -18.25 -19.71
C GLU A 31 -7.91 -18.32 -19.58
N LEU A 32 -7.34 -19.53 -19.50
CA LEU A 32 -5.89 -19.73 -19.51
C LEU A 32 -5.26 -19.41 -20.88
N PHE A 33 -5.99 -19.57 -22.00
CA PHE A 33 -5.48 -19.45 -23.38
C PHE A 33 -6.02 -18.25 -24.20
N LEU A 34 -7.10 -17.57 -23.77
CA LEU A 34 -7.66 -16.37 -24.44
C LEU A 34 -6.92 -15.07 -24.12
N THR A 35 -5.81 -15.17 -23.43
CA THR A 35 -4.87 -14.06 -23.25
C THR A 35 -3.62 -14.26 -24.08
N SER A 36 -3.84 -14.50 -25.38
CA SER A 36 -2.77 -14.45 -26.38
C SER A 36 -2.42 -12.99 -26.70
N SER A 37 -1.47 -12.45 -25.95
CA SER A 37 -0.63 -11.32 -26.35
C SER A 37 0.79 -11.56 -25.81
N LYS A 38 1.77 -11.14 -26.59
CA LYS A 38 3.21 -11.41 -26.53
C LYS A 38 3.78 -11.49 -25.10
N ASN A 39 4.46 -12.60 -24.77
CA ASN A 39 5.17 -12.88 -23.52
C ASN A 39 4.35 -12.64 -22.24
N LYS A 40 3.42 -13.54 -21.93
CA LYS A 40 2.68 -13.47 -20.66
C LYS A 40 3.55 -13.96 -19.50
N PHE A 41 4.14 -13.02 -18.77
CA PHE A 41 4.71 -13.29 -17.45
C PHE A 41 3.63 -13.82 -16.48
N PRO A 42 4.00 -14.68 -15.51
CA PRO A 42 3.17 -14.87 -14.32
C PRO A 42 2.86 -13.53 -13.64
N ASP A 43 1.75 -13.45 -12.91
CA ASP A 43 1.50 -12.30 -12.05
C ASP A 43 2.46 -12.34 -10.86
N PHE A 44 3.45 -11.45 -10.88
CA PHE A 44 4.44 -11.31 -9.80
C PHE A 44 3.98 -10.36 -8.69
N SER A 45 2.86 -9.65 -8.90
CA SER A 45 2.47 -8.54 -8.04
C SER A 45 1.86 -8.97 -6.71
N LEU A 46 1.11 -10.09 -6.71
CA LEU A 46 0.50 -10.69 -5.52
C LEU A 46 -0.24 -9.66 -4.66
N TYR A 47 -1.00 -8.76 -5.27
CA TYR A 47 -1.66 -7.66 -4.56
C TYR A 47 -2.67 -8.17 -3.52
N ARG A 48 -2.60 -7.61 -2.32
CA ARG A 48 -3.65 -7.70 -1.31
C ARG A 48 -4.28 -6.31 -1.19
N GLN A 49 -5.53 -6.15 -1.59
CA GLN A 49 -6.12 -4.83 -1.81
C GLN A 49 -6.40 -4.03 -0.53
N LEU A 50 -7.04 -4.67 0.46
CA LEU A 50 -7.58 -3.99 1.63
C LEU A 50 -7.64 -4.96 2.80
N ASP A 51 -7.25 -4.49 3.99
CA ASP A 51 -7.66 -5.11 5.26
C ASP A 51 -8.40 -4.09 6.14
N THR A 52 -9.35 -4.59 6.92
CA THR A 52 -10.11 -3.80 7.89
C THR A 52 -9.64 -4.12 9.31
N LEU A 53 -9.14 -3.10 10.02
CA LEU A 53 -8.67 -3.20 11.39
C LEU A 53 -9.85 -3.20 12.36
N ASN A 54 -9.78 -4.04 13.39
CA ASN A 54 -10.72 -4.01 14.50
C ASN A 54 -10.21 -3.08 15.63
N ALA A 55 -11.02 -2.89 16.68
CA ALA A 55 -10.66 -2.05 17.81
C ALA A 55 -9.44 -2.56 18.62
N HIS A 56 -9.11 -3.85 18.55
CA HIS A 56 -7.88 -4.39 19.17
C HIS A 56 -6.63 -3.97 18.37
N ASP A 57 -6.72 -3.99 17.04
CA ASP A 57 -5.62 -3.66 16.13
C ASP A 57 -5.44 -2.14 15.94
N PHE A 58 -6.46 -1.34 16.25
CA PHE A 58 -6.39 0.12 16.25
C PHE A 58 -7.10 0.69 17.51
N PRO A 59 -6.53 0.52 18.71
CA PRO A 59 -7.16 0.82 20.00
C PRO A 59 -7.11 2.31 20.36
N ILE A 60 -7.75 3.17 19.56
CA ILE A 60 -7.68 4.62 19.80
C ILE A 60 -8.45 5.09 21.05
N ASP A 61 -9.48 4.34 21.45
CA ASP A 61 -10.32 4.65 22.62
C ASP A 61 -9.80 4.01 23.91
N ASP A 62 -8.76 3.18 23.85
CA ASP A 62 -8.14 2.57 25.03
C ASP A 62 -7.13 3.54 25.65
N PRO A 63 -7.36 4.05 26.88
CA PRO A 63 -6.48 5.02 27.50
C PRO A 63 -5.13 4.42 27.94
N THR A 64 -5.00 3.09 27.92
CA THR A 64 -3.79 2.36 28.30
C THR A 64 -2.93 1.97 27.10
N ARG A 65 -3.45 2.10 25.87
CA ARG A 65 -2.76 1.67 24.65
C ARG A 65 -2.56 2.80 23.67
N ARG A 66 -1.45 2.77 22.94
CA ARG A 66 -1.15 3.76 21.88
C ARG A 66 -1.11 3.09 20.52
N VAL A 67 -1.42 3.86 19.48
CA VAL A 67 -1.13 3.50 18.08
C VAL A 67 -0.01 4.40 17.59
N ILE A 68 1.10 3.81 17.18
CA ILE A 68 2.29 4.50 16.67
C ILE A 68 2.40 4.19 15.18
N ILE A 69 2.26 5.20 14.34
CA ILE A 69 2.25 5.06 12.88
C ILE A 69 3.50 5.73 12.32
N VAL A 70 4.42 4.97 11.73
CA VAL A 70 5.73 5.44 11.25
C VAL A 70 5.72 5.67 9.75
N GLY A 71 6.35 6.76 9.32
CA GLY A 71 6.59 7.12 7.91
C GLY A 71 7.53 6.16 7.16
N ASP A 72 7.89 6.51 5.93
CA ASP A 72 8.81 5.75 5.07
C ASP A 72 10.17 5.51 5.76
N ILE A 73 10.55 4.24 5.92
CA ILE A 73 11.72 3.81 6.71
C ILE A 73 12.94 3.64 5.81
N HIS A 74 12.78 3.05 4.62
CA HIS A 74 13.84 2.87 3.63
C HIS A 74 15.13 2.23 4.19
N GLY A 75 15.00 1.20 5.01
CA GLY A 75 16.15 0.50 5.60
C GLY A 75 16.95 1.33 6.62
N MET A 76 16.42 2.45 7.12
CA MET A 76 17.07 3.29 8.13
C MET A 76 16.89 2.70 9.54
N PHE A 77 17.40 1.48 9.76
CA PHE A 77 17.15 0.67 10.98
C PHE A 77 17.54 1.39 12.28
N ASP A 78 18.73 1.99 12.33
CA ASP A 78 19.20 2.73 13.51
C ASP A 78 18.25 3.88 13.91
N HIS A 79 17.66 4.54 12.91
CA HIS A 79 16.74 5.65 13.12
C HIS A 79 15.36 5.16 13.54
N LEU A 80 14.91 4.01 13.02
CA LEU A 80 13.73 3.32 13.53
C LEU A 80 13.91 2.97 15.01
N GLN A 81 15.05 2.36 15.38
CA GLN A 81 15.38 2.05 16.77
C GLN A 81 15.41 3.30 17.65
N ALA A 82 16.04 4.38 17.19
CA ALA A 82 16.08 5.66 17.91
C ALA A 82 14.69 6.27 18.12
N LEU A 83 13.81 6.20 17.11
CA LEU A 83 12.43 6.67 17.21
C LEU A 83 11.61 5.85 18.21
N LEU A 84 11.72 4.52 18.15
CA LEU A 84 11.04 3.61 19.08
C LEU A 84 11.55 3.81 20.52
N ALA A 85 12.86 4.00 20.71
CA ALA A 85 13.45 4.33 22.00
C ALA A 85 12.94 5.67 22.54
N LYS A 86 12.90 6.72 21.70
CA LYS A 86 12.34 8.04 22.07
C LYS A 86 10.88 7.94 22.50
N LEU A 87 10.11 7.05 21.88
CA LEU A 87 8.70 6.79 22.22
C LEU A 87 8.51 5.88 23.43
N SER A 88 9.59 5.26 23.93
CA SER A 88 9.52 4.15 24.89
C SER A 88 8.51 3.11 24.42
N TYR A 89 8.70 2.62 23.19
CA TYR A 89 7.80 1.67 22.54
C TYR A 89 7.77 0.33 23.29
N GLU A 90 6.57 -0.10 23.68
CA GLU A 90 6.34 -1.36 24.39
C GLU A 90 5.27 -2.19 23.66
N PRO A 91 5.60 -3.33 23.03
CA PRO A 91 4.65 -4.14 22.27
C PRO A 91 3.42 -4.61 23.06
N SER A 92 3.51 -4.69 24.39
CA SER A 92 2.39 -5.07 25.26
C SER A 92 1.30 -3.99 25.36
N SER A 93 1.64 -2.73 25.16
CA SER A 93 0.73 -1.58 25.27
C SER A 93 0.62 -0.76 23.99
N ASP A 94 1.55 -0.89 23.05
CA ASP A 94 1.59 -0.11 21.83
C ASP A 94 1.37 -0.98 20.60
N VAL A 95 0.54 -0.47 19.67
CA VAL A 95 0.45 -0.99 18.31
C VAL A 95 1.39 -0.18 17.42
N LEU A 96 2.26 -0.85 16.69
CA LEU A 96 3.12 -0.24 15.69
C LEU A 96 2.56 -0.49 14.29
N ILE A 97 2.48 0.57 13.48
CA ILE A 97 2.02 0.50 12.08
C ILE A 97 3.00 1.27 11.18
N SER A 98 3.32 0.75 10.00
CA SER A 98 4.10 1.46 8.98
C SER A 98 3.24 1.87 7.77
N VAL A 99 3.52 3.05 7.19
CA VAL A 99 2.91 3.51 5.93
C VAL A 99 3.60 2.96 4.67
N GLY A 100 4.48 1.97 4.81
CA GLY A 100 5.18 1.32 3.69
C GLY A 100 6.53 1.96 3.38
N ASP A 101 7.14 1.53 2.28
CA ASP A 101 8.52 1.83 1.90
C ASP A 101 9.47 1.50 3.05
N ILE A 102 9.40 0.25 3.48
CA ILE A 102 10.13 -0.32 4.61
C ILE A 102 11.62 -0.49 4.25
N VAL A 103 11.88 -0.89 3.01
CA VAL A 103 13.21 -1.28 2.51
C VAL A 103 13.67 -0.38 1.35
N THR A 104 14.91 -0.62 0.87
CA THR A 104 15.56 0.05 -0.29
C THR A 104 15.95 1.50 -0.03
N LYS A 105 16.74 2.11 -0.93
CA LYS A 105 17.32 3.47 -0.88
C LYS A 105 18.36 3.69 0.22
N GLY A 106 18.10 3.24 1.45
CA GLY A 106 19.08 3.25 2.52
C GLY A 106 20.10 2.11 2.39
N PRO A 107 20.94 1.87 3.40
CA PRO A 107 21.89 0.77 3.40
C PRO A 107 21.19 -0.59 3.21
N HIS A 108 21.79 -1.48 2.40
CA HIS A 108 21.26 -2.83 2.17
C HIS A 108 21.13 -3.61 3.49
N THR A 109 22.14 -3.54 4.36
CA THR A 109 22.11 -4.17 5.69
C THR A 109 20.94 -3.68 6.53
N GLY A 110 20.71 -2.37 6.55
CA GLY A 110 19.59 -1.77 7.26
C GLY A 110 18.23 -2.18 6.68
N SER A 111 18.12 -2.38 5.36
CA SER A 111 16.91 -2.95 4.76
C SER A 111 16.64 -4.38 5.25
N THR A 112 17.67 -5.23 5.33
CA THR A 112 17.54 -6.58 5.89
C THR A 112 17.16 -6.54 7.37
N GLU A 113 17.76 -5.65 8.17
CA GLU A 113 17.47 -5.53 9.61
C GLU A 113 16.05 -5.03 9.88
N VAL A 114 15.60 -3.99 9.18
CA VAL A 114 14.21 -3.51 9.28
C VAL A 114 13.26 -4.63 8.88
N LEU A 115 13.49 -5.30 7.75
CA LEU A 115 12.60 -6.36 7.29
C LEU A 115 12.51 -7.52 8.30
N SER A 116 13.66 -7.95 8.84
CA SER A 116 13.73 -9.00 9.86
C SER A 116 12.98 -8.61 11.14
N TYR A 117 13.14 -7.37 11.61
CA TYR A 117 12.42 -6.83 12.76
C TYR A 117 10.91 -6.81 12.53
N MET A 118 10.47 -6.29 11.38
CA MET A 118 9.06 -6.16 11.02
C MET A 118 8.40 -7.54 10.89
N ALA A 119 9.06 -8.50 10.24
CA ALA A 119 8.55 -9.86 10.04
C ALA A 119 8.52 -10.66 11.36
N SER A 120 9.57 -10.60 12.17
CA SER A 120 9.67 -11.36 13.43
C SER A 120 8.62 -10.93 14.47
N ASN A 121 8.21 -9.67 14.42
CA ASN A 121 7.18 -9.11 15.31
C ASN A 121 5.80 -8.99 14.64
N ASN A 122 5.66 -9.43 13.38
CA ASN A 122 4.44 -9.32 12.56
C ASN A 122 3.82 -7.89 12.59
N ILE A 123 4.66 -6.87 12.46
CA ILE A 123 4.23 -5.45 12.56
C ILE A 123 3.25 -5.11 11.44
N THR A 124 2.14 -4.44 11.77
CA THR A 124 1.14 -4.02 10.78
C THR A 124 1.75 -2.99 9.82
N ALA A 125 1.46 -3.10 8.52
CA ALA A 125 1.92 -2.13 7.54
C ALA A 125 1.04 -2.12 6.30
N VAL A 126 1.02 -1.01 5.56
CA VAL A 126 0.64 -1.02 4.14
C VAL A 126 1.88 -1.20 3.27
N ARG A 127 1.72 -1.71 2.06
CA ARG A 127 2.82 -1.82 1.09
C ARG A 127 3.16 -0.47 0.47
N GLY A 128 4.44 -0.14 0.41
CA GLY A 128 4.95 0.96 -0.40
C GLY A 128 5.35 0.55 -1.82
N ASN A 129 5.61 1.54 -2.67
CA ASN A 129 5.96 1.28 -4.07
C ASN A 129 7.36 0.66 -4.22
N HIS A 130 8.24 0.84 -3.24
CA HIS A 130 9.51 0.14 -3.18
C HIS A 130 9.33 -1.30 -2.66
N ASP A 131 8.50 -1.50 -1.65
CA ASP A 131 8.19 -2.84 -1.12
C ASP A 131 7.57 -3.73 -2.20
N GLN A 132 6.64 -3.19 -2.99
CA GLN A 132 5.98 -3.89 -4.08
C GLN A 132 6.97 -4.40 -5.13
N LYS A 133 7.98 -3.60 -5.49
CA LYS A 133 9.03 -4.02 -6.43
C LYS A 133 9.88 -5.15 -5.89
N VAL A 134 10.16 -5.17 -4.58
CA VAL A 134 10.91 -6.28 -3.96
C VAL A 134 10.09 -7.57 -4.01
N ILE A 135 8.79 -7.51 -3.69
CA ILE A 135 7.87 -8.66 -3.81
C ILE A 135 7.87 -9.19 -5.24
N GLU A 136 7.74 -8.31 -6.22
CA GLU A 136 7.75 -8.67 -7.63
C GLU A 136 9.07 -9.34 -8.04
N TRP A 137 10.22 -8.81 -7.61
CA TRP A 137 11.52 -9.42 -7.83
C TRP A 137 11.66 -10.80 -7.17
N ARG A 138 11.15 -10.98 -5.95
CA ARG A 138 11.21 -12.27 -5.26
C ARG A 138 10.32 -13.30 -5.96
N SER A 139 9.12 -12.91 -6.36
CA SER A 139 8.22 -13.76 -7.17
C SER A 139 8.86 -14.17 -8.49
N TRP A 140 9.54 -13.23 -9.16
CA TRP A 140 10.30 -13.50 -10.39
C TRP A 140 11.48 -14.46 -10.15
N LEU A 141 12.25 -14.26 -9.07
CA LEU A 141 13.34 -15.14 -8.69
C LEU A 141 12.85 -16.57 -8.45
N ASN A 142 11.75 -16.73 -7.71
CA ASN A 142 11.12 -18.03 -7.49
C ASN A 142 10.73 -18.70 -8.81
N TRP A 143 10.15 -17.93 -9.74
CA TRP A 143 9.81 -18.43 -11.07
C TRP A 143 11.05 -18.84 -11.87
N ILE A 144 12.10 -18.01 -11.92
CA ILE A 144 13.33 -18.36 -12.64
C ILE A 144 13.99 -19.61 -12.06
N HIS A 145 14.06 -19.73 -10.74
CA HIS A 145 14.60 -20.92 -10.07
C HIS A 145 13.79 -22.20 -10.36
N SER A 146 12.48 -22.06 -10.60
CA SER A 146 11.61 -23.19 -10.98
C SER A 146 11.88 -23.71 -12.41
N LEU A 147 12.46 -22.87 -13.28
CA LEU A 147 12.73 -23.23 -14.67
C LEU A 147 14.07 -23.97 -14.80
N ARG A 148 14.08 -25.04 -15.61
CA ARG A 148 15.33 -25.76 -15.94
C ARG A 148 16.35 -24.81 -16.57
N GLY A 149 17.50 -24.66 -15.91
CA GLY A 149 18.59 -23.79 -16.35
C GLY A 149 18.54 -22.35 -15.80
N GLY A 150 17.46 -21.94 -15.13
CA GLY A 150 17.33 -20.56 -14.62
C GLY A 150 18.33 -20.24 -13.52
N SER A 151 18.53 -21.16 -12.58
CA SER A 151 19.57 -21.03 -11.55
C SER A 151 20.99 -20.98 -12.13
N GLN A 152 21.25 -21.66 -13.25
CA GLN A 152 22.54 -21.61 -13.94
C GLN A 152 22.74 -20.24 -14.60
N PHE A 153 21.73 -19.77 -15.34
CA PHE A 153 21.74 -18.43 -15.95
C PHE A 153 22.02 -17.33 -14.92
N LEU A 154 21.33 -17.35 -13.78
CA LEU A 154 21.54 -16.35 -12.73
C LEU A 154 22.96 -16.38 -12.16
N ARG A 155 23.50 -17.57 -11.86
CA ARG A 155 24.88 -17.70 -11.35
C ARG A 155 25.91 -17.19 -12.36
N GLU A 156 25.82 -17.65 -13.61
CA GLU A 156 26.77 -17.24 -14.66
C GLU A 156 26.70 -15.74 -14.94
N THR A 157 25.50 -15.18 -14.94
CA THR A 157 25.28 -13.74 -15.15
C THR A 157 25.81 -12.94 -13.97
N ARG A 158 25.62 -13.42 -12.73
CA ARG A 158 26.21 -12.83 -11.53
C ARG A 158 27.73 -12.84 -11.57
N ASP A 159 28.35 -13.95 -11.99
CA ASP A 159 29.81 -14.05 -12.10
C ASP A 159 30.36 -13.06 -13.13
N LYS A 160 29.65 -12.84 -14.25
CA LYS A 160 30.00 -11.82 -15.23
C LYS A 160 29.89 -10.41 -14.64
N TRP A 161 28.84 -10.13 -13.87
CA TRP A 161 28.66 -8.84 -13.20
C TRP A 161 29.77 -8.57 -12.19
N ASN A 162 30.07 -9.52 -11.30
CA ASN A 162 31.13 -9.40 -10.30
C ASN A 162 32.50 -9.13 -10.96
N LYS A 163 32.79 -9.77 -12.09
CA LYS A 163 34.00 -9.48 -12.88
C LYS A 163 33.98 -8.08 -13.47
N ALA A 164 32.86 -7.63 -14.03
CA ALA A 164 32.74 -6.28 -14.57
C ALA A 164 32.96 -5.21 -13.49
N GLN A 165 32.35 -5.40 -12.30
CA GLN A 165 32.56 -4.52 -11.15
C GLN A 165 34.03 -4.48 -10.70
N TYR A 166 34.69 -5.64 -10.64
CA TYR A 166 36.12 -5.70 -10.35
C TYR A 166 36.98 -4.91 -11.35
N HIS A 167 36.52 -4.79 -12.60
CA HIS A 167 37.18 -4.00 -13.64
C HIS A 167 36.71 -2.53 -13.71
N GLY A 168 35.95 -2.06 -12.71
CA GLY A 168 35.54 -0.66 -12.59
C GLY A 168 34.21 -0.30 -13.24
N GLU A 169 33.42 -1.29 -13.68
CA GLU A 169 32.03 -1.03 -14.08
C GLU A 169 31.19 -0.70 -12.84
N ILE A 170 30.49 0.42 -12.90
CA ILE A 170 29.66 0.92 -11.78
C ILE A 170 28.21 1.11 -12.20
N ASP A 171 27.93 1.23 -13.50
CA ASP A 171 26.58 1.42 -14.01
C ASP A 171 25.96 0.07 -14.36
N ILE A 172 25.19 -0.45 -13.41
CA ILE A 172 24.53 -1.74 -13.54
C ILE A 172 23.45 -1.74 -14.63
N GLU A 173 22.81 -0.60 -14.87
CA GLU A 173 21.71 -0.50 -15.85
C GLU A 173 22.28 -0.56 -17.26
N ASP A 174 23.30 0.25 -17.52
CA ASP A 174 24.02 0.23 -18.79
C ASP A 174 24.67 -1.14 -19.02
N TRP A 175 25.24 -1.76 -17.98
CA TRP A 175 25.80 -3.10 -18.08
C TRP A 175 24.75 -4.15 -18.44
N VAL A 176 23.60 -4.18 -17.76
CA VAL A 176 22.50 -5.13 -18.04
C VAL A 176 21.95 -4.92 -19.46
N GLU A 177 21.80 -3.67 -19.90
CA GLU A 177 21.33 -3.35 -21.25
C GLU A 177 22.31 -3.86 -22.32
N LYS A 178 23.62 -3.66 -22.10
CA LYS A 178 24.68 -4.20 -22.96
C LYS A 178 24.65 -5.72 -22.99
N GLN A 179 24.54 -6.39 -21.84
CA GLN A 179 24.52 -7.86 -21.78
C GLN A 179 23.31 -8.46 -22.49
N THR A 180 22.13 -7.84 -22.37
CA THR A 180 20.91 -8.23 -23.10
C THR A 180 21.12 -8.26 -24.61
N LYS A 181 21.97 -7.38 -25.14
CA LYS A 181 22.32 -7.31 -26.56
C LYS A 181 23.45 -8.28 -26.94
N LEU A 182 24.44 -8.47 -26.07
CA LEU A 182 25.67 -9.23 -26.35
C LEU A 182 25.53 -10.74 -26.13
N ASP A 183 24.84 -11.17 -25.07
CA ASP A 183 24.74 -12.57 -24.68
C ASP A 183 23.61 -13.29 -25.46
N LYS A 184 23.89 -13.54 -26.75
CA LYS A 184 22.95 -14.20 -27.66
C LYS A 184 22.57 -15.62 -27.21
N ALA A 185 23.50 -16.32 -26.56
CA ALA A 185 23.29 -17.68 -26.07
C ALA A 185 22.17 -17.72 -25.01
N ASN A 186 22.07 -16.69 -24.16
CA ASN A 186 21.04 -16.57 -23.13
C ASN A 186 19.89 -15.61 -23.52
N SER A 187 19.71 -15.32 -24.82
CA SER A 187 18.70 -14.34 -25.28
C SER A 187 17.26 -14.68 -24.83
N ASN A 188 16.94 -15.96 -24.62
CA ASN A 188 15.66 -16.39 -24.06
C ASN A 188 15.51 -16.04 -22.57
N TRP A 189 16.59 -16.03 -21.79
CA TRP A 189 16.60 -15.65 -20.38
C TRP A 189 16.54 -14.14 -20.20
N TRP A 190 17.27 -13.38 -21.02
CA TRP A 190 17.18 -11.91 -21.00
C TRP A 190 15.76 -11.41 -21.29
N LYS A 191 15.04 -12.05 -22.22
CA LYS A 191 13.61 -11.78 -22.50
C LYS A 191 12.66 -12.13 -21.35
N LYS A 192 13.13 -12.84 -20.33
CA LYS A 192 12.35 -13.17 -19.14
C LYS A 192 12.47 -12.12 -18.03
N ILE A 193 13.33 -11.12 -18.17
CA ILE A 193 13.37 -9.99 -17.25
C ILE A 193 12.32 -8.97 -17.75
N PRO A 194 11.36 -8.55 -16.91
CA PRO A 194 10.37 -7.56 -17.34
C PRO A 194 11.02 -6.22 -17.72
N ASP A 195 10.40 -5.48 -18.63
CA ASP A 195 10.93 -4.20 -19.09
C ASP A 195 11.06 -3.20 -17.93
N GLY A 196 12.19 -2.48 -17.89
CA GLY A 196 12.49 -1.50 -16.85
C GLY A 196 12.94 -2.07 -15.50
N TRP A 197 13.02 -3.40 -15.37
CA TRP A 197 13.54 -4.05 -14.18
C TRP A 197 15.07 -4.07 -14.18
N LYS A 198 15.66 -3.68 -13.05
CA LYS A 198 17.11 -3.57 -12.85
C LYS A 198 17.66 -4.83 -12.17
N LEU A 199 18.05 -5.84 -12.97
CA LEU A 199 18.67 -7.05 -12.45
C LEU A 199 19.93 -6.67 -11.66
N PHE A 200 20.11 -7.27 -10.47
CA PHE A 200 21.20 -6.97 -9.53
C PHE A 200 21.16 -5.57 -8.89
N GLY A 201 20.11 -4.78 -9.14
CA GLY A 201 19.88 -3.51 -8.45
C GLY A 201 19.39 -3.73 -7.00
N ASP A 202 19.21 -2.64 -6.27
CA ASP A 202 18.83 -2.65 -4.84
C ASP A 202 17.58 -3.53 -4.55
N HIS A 203 16.49 -3.36 -5.31
CA HIS A 203 15.29 -4.20 -5.16
C HIS A 203 15.57 -5.68 -5.40
N PHE A 204 16.43 -6.00 -6.37
CA PHE A 204 16.82 -7.37 -6.67
C PHE A 204 17.63 -7.97 -5.52
N GLU A 205 18.62 -7.26 -5.00
CA GLU A 205 19.48 -7.78 -3.95
C GLU A 205 18.70 -8.07 -2.67
N ILE A 206 17.76 -7.20 -2.31
CA ILE A 206 16.90 -7.42 -1.14
C ILE A 206 16.00 -8.65 -1.38
N ALA A 207 15.39 -8.76 -2.56
CA ALA A 207 14.60 -9.94 -2.94
C ALA A 207 15.43 -11.24 -2.98
N HIS A 208 16.70 -11.16 -3.38
CA HIS A 208 17.60 -12.31 -3.45
C HIS A 208 18.02 -12.79 -2.06
N THR A 209 18.24 -11.86 -1.13
CA THR A 209 18.79 -12.15 0.21
C THR A 209 17.72 -12.41 1.27
N MET A 210 16.47 -11.98 1.06
CA MET A 210 15.38 -12.25 1.99
C MET A 210 15.04 -13.74 2.14
N SER A 211 14.63 -14.10 3.35
CA SER A 211 14.06 -15.41 3.68
C SER A 211 12.62 -15.56 3.19
N ASP A 212 12.14 -16.80 3.13
CA ASP A 212 10.74 -17.07 2.74
C ASP A 212 9.74 -16.48 3.74
N LYS A 213 10.07 -16.46 5.04
CA LYS A 213 9.22 -15.83 6.07
C LYS A 213 9.09 -14.32 5.88
N GLU A 214 10.18 -13.65 5.53
CA GLU A 214 10.16 -12.20 5.24
C GLU A 214 9.37 -11.91 3.96
N PHE A 215 9.50 -12.76 2.94
CA PHE A 215 8.70 -12.66 1.73
C PHE A 215 7.20 -12.87 2.02
N GLU A 216 6.83 -13.91 2.77
CA GLU A 216 5.45 -14.16 3.22
C GLU A 216 4.89 -12.98 4.01
N TYR A 217 5.71 -12.40 4.91
CA TYR A 217 5.35 -11.19 5.63
C TYR A 217 5.04 -10.03 4.67
N MET A 218 5.92 -9.72 3.71
CA MET A 218 5.69 -8.63 2.76
C MET A 218 4.45 -8.87 1.90
N VAL A 219 4.25 -10.09 1.40
CA VAL A 219 3.05 -10.49 0.65
C VAL A 219 1.78 -10.40 1.50
N SER A 220 1.87 -10.62 2.81
CA SER A 220 0.68 -10.48 3.68
C SER A 220 0.24 -9.03 3.90
N ARG A 221 1.10 -8.03 3.67
CA ARG A 221 0.73 -6.61 3.88
C ARG A 221 -0.24 -6.14 2.79
N PRO A 222 -1.34 -5.44 3.12
CA PRO A 222 -2.27 -4.91 2.12
C PRO A 222 -1.79 -3.58 1.51
N LEU A 223 -2.44 -3.16 0.42
CA LEU A 223 -2.24 -1.82 -0.16
C LEU A 223 -2.90 -0.73 0.68
N LYS A 224 -4.01 -1.05 1.36
CA LYS A 224 -4.80 -0.13 2.20
C LYS A 224 -5.20 -0.81 3.51
N LEU A 225 -5.25 -0.02 4.57
CA LEU A 225 -5.90 -0.39 5.83
C LEU A 225 -7.11 0.54 6.06
N HIS A 226 -8.22 -0.04 6.47
CA HIS A 226 -9.41 0.69 6.91
C HIS A 226 -9.60 0.50 8.41
N ALA A 227 -9.58 1.59 9.18
CA ALA A 227 -9.81 1.60 10.62
C ALA A 227 -11.18 2.23 10.93
N PRO A 228 -12.29 1.47 10.81
CA PRO A 228 -13.65 2.00 10.95
C PRO A 228 -13.96 2.59 12.32
N PHE A 229 -13.31 2.11 13.39
CA PHE A 229 -13.49 2.65 14.74
C PHE A 229 -12.85 4.03 14.92
N ALA A 230 -11.85 4.35 14.10
CA ALA A 230 -11.15 5.63 14.11
C ALA A 230 -11.57 6.53 12.94
N HIS A 231 -12.47 6.06 12.07
CA HIS A 231 -12.88 6.71 10.83
C HIS A 231 -11.67 7.16 10.01
N ALA A 232 -10.76 6.21 9.78
CA ALA A 232 -9.48 6.48 9.15
C ALA A 232 -9.07 5.42 8.13
N TYR A 233 -8.22 5.84 7.21
CA TYR A 233 -7.55 5.00 6.24
C TYR A 233 -6.04 5.17 6.35
N LEU A 234 -5.31 4.09 6.08
CA LEU A 234 -3.89 4.15 5.82
C LEU A 234 -3.63 3.63 4.42
N ALA A 235 -2.83 4.36 3.66
CA ALA A 235 -2.36 3.98 2.33
C ALA A 235 -0.97 4.58 2.13
N HIS A 236 -0.12 3.93 1.33
CA HIS A 236 1.25 4.42 1.17
C HIS A 236 1.32 5.80 0.52
N ALA A 237 0.70 5.98 -0.66
CA ALA A 237 0.71 7.27 -1.34
C ALA A 237 -0.55 8.11 -1.08
N GLY A 238 -1.75 7.56 -1.34
CA GLY A 238 -2.99 8.30 -1.15
C GLY A 238 -4.27 7.60 -1.58
N ILE A 239 -5.39 8.23 -1.24
CA ILE A 239 -6.76 7.80 -1.53
C ILE A 239 -7.54 9.06 -1.97
N LEU A 240 -8.34 8.97 -3.02
CA LEU A 240 -9.23 10.04 -3.43
C LEU A 240 -10.60 9.90 -2.76
N ALA A 241 -11.19 11.02 -2.35
CA ALA A 241 -12.53 11.05 -1.75
C ALA A 241 -13.65 10.90 -2.80
N SER A 242 -13.35 11.22 -4.06
CA SER A 242 -14.29 11.27 -5.18
C SER A 242 -13.55 11.05 -6.49
N ASP A 243 -14.24 10.56 -7.52
CA ASP A 243 -13.69 10.43 -8.88
C ASP A 243 -13.45 11.83 -9.47
N PRO A 244 -12.20 12.19 -9.84
CA PRO A 244 -11.86 13.51 -10.35
C PRO A 244 -12.52 13.89 -11.68
N HIS A 245 -13.16 12.95 -12.39
CA HIS A 245 -13.92 13.24 -13.61
C HIS A 245 -15.27 13.90 -13.38
N TYR A 246 -15.75 13.93 -12.13
CA TYR A 246 -17.05 14.51 -11.79
C TYR A 246 -16.91 15.47 -10.61
N GLU A 247 -17.81 16.44 -10.55
CA GLU A 247 -17.94 17.29 -9.37
C GLU A 247 -18.23 16.43 -8.12
N PRO A 248 -17.72 16.81 -6.93
CA PRO A 248 -17.95 16.05 -5.70
C PRO A 248 -19.42 15.87 -5.33
N SER A 249 -20.30 16.79 -5.75
CA SER A 249 -21.75 16.71 -5.54
C SER A 249 -22.50 15.85 -6.56
N TYR A 250 -21.79 15.21 -7.51
CA TYR A 250 -22.42 14.35 -8.48
C TYR A 250 -23.02 13.11 -7.79
N LYS A 251 -24.30 12.82 -8.05
CA LYS A 251 -25.12 11.83 -7.31
C LYS A 251 -24.54 10.41 -7.16
N ASN A 252 -23.58 10.03 -8.01
CA ASN A 252 -22.94 8.71 -7.96
C ASN A 252 -21.64 8.73 -7.15
N GLN A 253 -21.14 9.89 -6.73
CA GLN A 253 -19.98 9.98 -5.86
C GLN A 253 -20.32 9.38 -4.48
N PRO A 254 -19.38 8.68 -3.83
CA PRO A 254 -19.62 8.08 -2.52
C PRO A 254 -20.05 9.08 -1.45
N LEU A 255 -19.51 10.30 -1.49
CA LEU A 255 -19.81 11.35 -0.53
C LEU A 255 -21.12 12.09 -0.81
N ALA A 256 -21.66 12.02 -2.04
CA ALA A 256 -22.84 12.76 -2.47
C ALA A 256 -24.17 12.04 -2.17
N ARG A 257 -24.13 10.89 -1.53
CA ARG A 257 -25.32 10.06 -1.29
C ARG A 257 -25.26 9.39 0.08
N VAL A 258 -26.42 9.27 0.71
CA VAL A 258 -26.58 8.45 1.92
C VAL A 258 -26.59 6.97 1.51
N PRO A 259 -25.76 6.11 2.11
CA PRO A 259 -25.83 4.67 1.86
C PRO A 259 -27.21 4.10 2.18
N VAL A 260 -27.74 3.27 1.27
CA VAL A 260 -29.09 2.69 1.42
C VAL A 260 -28.98 1.32 2.09
N ILE A 261 -29.70 1.12 3.19
CA ILE A 261 -29.87 -0.19 3.85
C ILE A 261 -31.34 -0.62 3.71
N SER A 262 -31.60 -1.76 3.07
CA SER A 262 -32.94 -2.32 2.85
C SER A 262 -33.09 -3.70 3.53
N PRO A 263 -34.24 -4.05 4.16
CA PRO A 263 -35.15 -3.24 4.98
C PRO A 263 -34.93 -3.48 6.50
N GLY A 264 -35.05 -2.41 7.31
CA GLY A 264 -34.91 -2.43 8.77
C GLY A 264 -35.14 -1.03 9.38
N PRO A 265 -35.02 -0.86 10.72
CA PRO A 265 -35.08 0.46 11.37
C PRO A 265 -34.02 1.42 10.81
N PRO A 266 -34.15 2.75 11.01
CA PRO A 266 -33.18 3.74 10.53
C PRO A 266 -31.77 3.32 10.93
N PRO A 267 -30.84 3.22 9.98
CA PRO A 267 -29.51 2.71 10.26
C PRO A 267 -28.76 3.68 11.18
N ASP A 268 -28.05 3.12 12.14
CA ASP A 268 -27.13 3.85 13.01
C ASP A 268 -26.16 4.68 12.15
N THR A 269 -25.87 5.91 12.59
CA THR A 269 -24.92 6.82 11.92
C THR A 269 -23.56 6.14 11.73
N ASP A 270 -23.14 5.31 12.69
CA ASP A 270 -21.89 4.57 12.58
C ASP A 270 -21.92 3.51 11.45
N ILE A 271 -23.07 2.87 11.23
CA ILE A 271 -23.24 1.92 10.11
C ILE A 271 -23.22 2.67 8.78
N LEU A 272 -23.96 3.78 8.68
CA LEU A 272 -23.96 4.62 7.48
C LEU A 272 -22.55 5.11 7.15
N ARG A 273 -21.81 5.58 8.16
CA ARG A 273 -20.44 6.04 7.99
C ARG A 273 -19.52 4.93 7.50
N ARG A 274 -19.58 3.73 8.07
CA ARG A 274 -18.79 2.58 7.60
C ARG A 274 -19.11 2.21 6.16
N LEU A 275 -20.38 2.23 5.77
CA LEU A 275 -20.78 1.96 4.38
C LEU A 275 -20.27 3.03 3.42
N GLN A 276 -20.35 4.30 3.80
CA GLN A 276 -19.78 5.41 3.02
C GLN A 276 -18.26 5.27 2.89
N GLU A 277 -17.57 4.90 3.97
CA GLU A 277 -16.13 4.71 3.97
C GLU A 277 -15.70 3.58 3.04
N LEU A 278 -16.42 2.46 3.07
CA LEU A 278 -16.22 1.36 2.13
C LEU A 278 -16.48 1.81 0.69
N ALA A 279 -17.54 2.60 0.44
CA ALA A 279 -17.82 3.14 -0.89
C ALA A 279 -16.70 4.04 -1.42
N VAL A 280 -16.05 4.85 -0.56
CA VAL A 280 -14.84 5.60 -0.97
C VAL A 280 -13.74 4.66 -1.43
N LEU A 281 -13.52 3.54 -0.74
CA LEU A 281 -12.48 2.58 -1.08
C LEU A 281 -12.81 1.73 -2.32
N THR A 282 -14.08 1.47 -2.59
CA THR A 282 -14.50 0.49 -3.60
C THR A 282 -15.21 1.07 -4.83
N GLU A 283 -15.71 2.30 -4.77
CA GLU A 283 -16.48 2.90 -5.87
C GLU A 283 -15.77 4.07 -6.55
N VAL A 284 -14.72 4.63 -5.94
CA VAL A 284 -13.83 5.57 -6.64
C VAL A 284 -12.85 4.77 -7.51
N PRO A 285 -12.92 4.83 -8.85
CA PRO A 285 -12.17 3.94 -9.72
C PRO A 285 -10.66 3.96 -9.47
N GLN A 286 -10.10 5.14 -9.19
CA GLN A 286 -8.68 5.33 -8.94
C GLN A 286 -8.23 4.63 -7.64
N ASN A 287 -9.11 4.50 -6.65
CA ASN A 287 -8.77 3.79 -5.42
C ASN A 287 -8.70 2.27 -5.61
N LEU A 288 -9.28 1.73 -6.69
CA LEU A 288 -9.18 0.31 -7.05
C LEU A 288 -7.87 -0.05 -7.77
N ASP A 289 -7.16 0.95 -8.30
CA ASP A 289 -5.90 0.76 -9.01
C ASP A 289 -4.72 0.71 -8.01
N PRO A 290 -3.98 -0.43 -7.93
CA PRO A 290 -2.78 -0.53 -7.12
C PRO A 290 -1.73 0.54 -7.43
N TRP A 291 -1.57 0.89 -8.71
CA TRP A 291 -0.58 1.88 -9.12
C TRP A 291 -0.88 3.24 -8.45
N VAL A 292 -2.14 3.64 -8.41
CA VAL A 292 -2.58 4.89 -7.77
C VAL A 292 -2.28 4.87 -6.28
N THR A 293 -2.72 3.82 -5.59
CA THR A 293 -2.52 3.67 -4.13
C THR A 293 -1.04 3.74 -3.73
N LEU A 294 -0.16 3.25 -4.60
CA LEU A 294 1.28 3.21 -4.40
C LEU A 294 2.02 4.47 -4.90
N ASN A 295 1.45 5.28 -5.80
CA ASN A 295 2.23 6.31 -6.51
C ASN A 295 1.57 7.69 -6.65
N ILE A 296 0.30 7.85 -6.28
CA ILE A 296 -0.40 9.13 -6.51
C ILE A 296 0.26 10.27 -5.74
N ARG A 297 0.45 11.40 -6.42
CA ARG A 297 0.89 12.66 -5.82
C ARG A 297 -0.08 13.80 -6.04
N GLY A 298 -0.85 13.75 -7.12
CA GLY A 298 -1.83 14.77 -7.48
C GLY A 298 -2.77 14.33 -8.58
N VAL A 299 -3.60 15.27 -9.01
CA VAL A 299 -4.50 15.15 -10.15
C VAL A 299 -4.30 16.35 -11.07
N LYS A 300 -4.20 16.09 -12.36
CA LYS A 300 -4.06 17.10 -13.41
C LYS A 300 -4.93 16.72 -14.59
N ASN A 301 -5.74 17.66 -15.07
CA ASN A 301 -6.68 17.40 -16.17
C ASN A 301 -7.58 16.19 -15.90
N MET A 302 -8.06 16.06 -14.66
CA MET A 302 -8.88 14.92 -14.16
C MET A 302 -8.14 13.58 -14.08
N GLU A 303 -6.86 13.52 -14.47
CA GLU A 303 -6.04 12.31 -14.41
C GLU A 303 -5.09 12.33 -13.21
N VAL A 304 -4.91 11.16 -12.59
CA VAL A 304 -3.95 10.97 -11.51
C VAL A 304 -2.51 11.08 -12.01
N THR A 305 -1.63 11.65 -11.20
CA THR A 305 -0.22 11.82 -11.55
C THR A 305 0.70 11.48 -10.39
N ARG A 306 1.86 10.89 -10.74
CA ARG A 306 3.02 10.69 -9.85
C ARG A 306 3.97 11.91 -9.85
N GLY A 307 3.72 12.88 -10.74
CA GLY A 307 4.49 14.10 -10.87
C GLY A 307 4.23 15.10 -9.75
N LYS A 308 4.94 16.24 -9.81
CA LYS A 308 4.70 17.40 -8.92
C LYS A 308 3.71 18.40 -9.54
N ASP A 309 3.28 18.14 -10.77
CA ASP A 309 2.33 18.96 -11.50
C ASP A 309 0.88 18.62 -11.13
N GLY A 310 -0.03 19.57 -11.35
CA GLY A 310 -1.43 19.43 -10.94
C GLY A 310 -1.68 19.78 -9.46
N THR A 311 -2.89 19.48 -9.00
CA THR A 311 -3.32 19.73 -7.62
C THR A 311 -2.96 18.52 -6.76
N PRO A 312 -2.28 18.70 -5.61
CA PRO A 312 -2.02 17.61 -4.68
C PRO A 312 -3.30 16.86 -4.31
N TRP A 313 -3.25 15.53 -4.32
CA TRP A 313 -4.43 14.71 -4.02
C TRP A 313 -4.94 14.99 -2.60
N SER A 314 -4.03 15.28 -1.67
CA SER A 314 -4.36 15.59 -0.28
C SER A 314 -5.16 16.90 -0.17
N GLU A 315 -4.91 17.90 -1.01
CA GLU A 315 -5.71 19.12 -1.06
C GLU A 315 -7.12 18.86 -1.59
N LEU A 316 -7.24 18.06 -2.65
CA LEU A 316 -8.53 17.66 -3.21
C LEU A 316 -9.34 16.85 -2.19
N TYR A 317 -8.72 15.88 -1.53
CA TYR A 317 -9.36 15.09 -0.49
C TYR A 317 -9.91 15.97 0.63
N ASN A 318 -9.11 16.89 1.17
CA ASN A 318 -9.57 17.80 2.23
C ASN A 318 -10.70 18.72 1.76
N LYS A 319 -10.63 19.21 0.50
CA LYS A 319 -11.69 20.03 -0.09
C LYS A 319 -13.01 19.26 -0.16
N ASP A 320 -12.96 18.01 -0.61
CA ASP A 320 -14.14 17.18 -0.81
C ASP A 320 -14.80 16.80 0.51
N VAL A 321 -14.03 16.29 1.48
CA VAL A 321 -14.57 15.89 2.78
C VAL A 321 -14.97 17.08 3.66
N ALA A 322 -14.46 18.29 3.39
CA ALA A 322 -14.90 19.50 4.09
C ALA A 322 -16.35 19.91 3.77
N MET A 323 -16.94 19.35 2.71
CA MET A 323 -18.36 19.54 2.40
C MET A 323 -19.28 18.60 3.19
N CYS A 324 -18.75 17.63 3.94
CA CYS A 324 -19.56 16.69 4.72
C CYS A 324 -20.24 17.36 5.93
N GLU A 325 -21.58 17.28 6.00
CA GLU A 325 -22.40 17.86 7.11
C GLU A 325 -23.23 16.82 7.88
N GLY A 326 -22.98 15.54 7.68
CA GLY A 326 -23.71 14.43 8.28
C GLY A 326 -24.89 13.93 7.44
N PHE A 327 -25.50 12.82 7.87
CA PHE A 327 -26.53 12.10 7.09
C PHE A 327 -27.95 12.64 7.30
N GLU A 328 -28.19 13.49 8.30
CA GLU A 328 -29.54 13.85 8.78
C GLU A 328 -30.22 15.00 8.03
N GLN A 329 -29.71 15.42 6.88
CA GLN A 329 -30.23 16.61 6.19
C GLN A 329 -30.79 16.30 4.79
N ASN A 330 -31.93 16.93 4.48
CA ASN A 330 -32.36 17.22 3.10
C ASN A 330 -31.41 18.28 2.53
N ILE A 331 -30.17 17.89 2.24
CA ILE A 331 -29.16 18.80 1.72
C ILE A 331 -29.51 19.14 0.27
N HIS A 332 -30.07 20.33 0.09
CA HIS A 332 -30.48 20.84 -1.23
C HIS A 332 -29.42 21.75 -1.88
N THR A 333 -28.21 21.82 -1.33
CA THR A 333 -27.16 22.74 -1.81
C THR A 333 -25.96 21.99 -2.38
N THR A 334 -25.26 22.60 -3.33
CA THR A 334 -24.03 22.05 -3.91
C THR A 334 -22.80 22.21 -3.02
N LYS A 335 -22.94 22.83 -1.84
CA LYS A 335 -21.83 23.13 -0.91
C LYS A 335 -21.76 22.20 0.29
N ALA A 336 -22.80 21.40 0.50
CA ALA A 336 -22.88 20.43 1.57
C ALA A 336 -23.18 19.06 0.96
N LEU A 337 -22.62 18.01 1.57
CA LEU A 337 -22.73 16.63 1.14
C LEU A 337 -23.22 15.77 2.32
N PRO A 338 -24.10 14.78 2.07
CA PRO A 338 -24.70 13.97 3.11
C PRO A 338 -23.74 12.86 3.54
N CYS A 339 -22.60 13.26 4.08
CA CYS A 339 -21.50 12.39 4.44
C CYS A 339 -20.87 12.76 5.78
N GLN A 340 -20.01 11.87 6.27
CA GLN A 340 -19.11 12.14 7.38
C GLN A 340 -17.64 12.10 6.89
N PRO A 341 -16.75 12.96 7.39
CA PRO A 341 -15.35 12.97 6.99
C PRO A 341 -14.60 11.74 7.54
N ALA A 342 -13.48 11.39 6.92
CA ALA A 342 -12.57 10.36 7.40
C ALA A 342 -11.12 10.84 7.22
N THR A 343 -10.20 10.36 8.07
CA THR A 343 -8.79 10.79 8.04
C THR A 343 -7.95 9.83 7.19
N VAL A 344 -7.10 10.33 6.29
CA VAL A 344 -6.11 9.52 5.57
C VAL A 344 -4.72 9.75 6.13
N ILE A 345 -4.00 8.69 6.48
CA ILE A 345 -2.61 8.74 6.94
C ILE A 345 -1.73 8.08 5.87
N TYR A 346 -0.64 8.74 5.47
CA TYR A 346 0.15 8.32 4.31
C TYR A 346 1.63 8.71 4.39
N GLY A 347 2.44 8.17 3.47
CA GLY A 347 3.86 8.39 3.30
C GLY A 347 4.24 8.89 1.90
N HIS A 348 5.23 8.27 1.25
CA HIS A 348 5.61 8.38 -0.18
C HIS A 348 6.18 9.72 -0.68
N ALA A 349 5.68 10.84 -0.16
CA ALA A 349 5.85 12.16 -0.72
C ALA A 349 6.99 12.96 -0.05
N ALA A 350 8.16 12.36 0.23
CA ALA A 350 9.32 12.97 0.91
C ALA A 350 9.72 14.38 0.41
N SER A 351 9.46 14.67 -0.86
CA SER A 351 9.69 16.01 -1.44
C SER A 351 8.82 17.12 -0.84
N ARG A 352 7.67 16.77 -0.26
CA ARG A 352 6.78 17.65 0.51
C ARG A 352 7.15 17.65 2.00
N GLY A 353 7.83 16.61 2.47
CA GLY A 353 8.15 16.43 3.88
C GLY A 353 6.90 16.13 4.71
N LEU A 354 6.94 16.48 6.00
CA LEU A 354 5.78 16.40 6.89
C LEU A 354 4.65 17.30 6.36
N ASP A 355 3.53 16.69 5.97
CA ASP A 355 2.39 17.35 5.31
C ASP A 355 1.10 17.09 6.09
N VAL A 356 0.85 17.91 7.11
CA VAL A 356 -0.31 17.76 8.00
C VAL A 356 -1.44 18.72 7.60
N LYS A 357 -2.58 18.16 7.22
CA LYS A 357 -3.85 18.88 6.99
C LYS A 357 -4.94 18.36 7.94
N ARG A 358 -6.17 18.88 7.83
CA ARG A 358 -7.26 18.53 8.77
C ARG A 358 -7.67 17.05 8.69
N TRP A 359 -7.71 16.50 7.48
CA TRP A 359 -8.20 15.15 7.17
C TRP A 359 -7.18 14.29 6.43
N THR A 360 -5.99 14.81 6.15
CA THR A 360 -4.90 14.02 5.55
C THR A 360 -3.59 14.31 6.28
N ILE A 361 -2.88 13.28 6.70
CA ILE A 361 -1.67 13.38 7.50
C ILE A 361 -0.54 12.62 6.79
N GLY A 362 0.32 13.35 6.09
CA GLY A 362 1.51 12.82 5.42
C GLY A 362 2.71 12.85 6.35
N ILE A 363 3.27 11.69 6.68
CA ILE A 363 4.36 11.53 7.68
C ILE A 363 5.72 11.12 7.07
N ASP A 364 5.81 11.02 5.73
CA ASP A 364 7.10 10.87 5.05
C ASP A 364 7.88 12.19 5.07
N SER A 365 8.71 12.30 6.11
CA SER A 365 9.60 13.43 6.36
C SER A 365 10.98 13.26 5.71
N GLY A 366 11.18 12.18 4.94
CA GLY A 366 12.37 11.97 4.11
C GLY A 366 13.63 11.52 4.86
N CYS A 367 13.52 10.58 5.80
CA CYS A 367 14.65 10.10 6.62
C CYS A 367 15.87 9.69 5.80
N VAL A 368 15.68 8.87 4.75
CA VAL A 368 16.77 8.39 3.87
C VAL A 368 17.50 9.52 3.13
N TYR A 369 16.91 10.71 3.07
CA TYR A 369 17.52 11.91 2.48
C TYR A 369 18.21 12.80 3.52
N GLY A 370 18.53 12.25 4.70
CA GLY A 370 19.20 12.96 5.79
C GLY A 370 18.30 13.94 6.54
N LYS A 371 16.97 13.81 6.41
CA LYS A 371 16.00 14.66 7.11
C LYS A 371 15.58 14.02 8.44
N ARG A 372 14.36 13.52 8.54
CA ARG A 372 13.81 12.99 9.79
C ARG A 372 13.01 11.73 9.55
N LEU A 373 12.94 10.85 10.54
CA LEU A 373 11.97 9.77 10.61
C LEU A 373 10.87 10.20 11.59
N THR A 374 9.62 10.19 11.12
CA THR A 374 8.48 10.73 11.87
C THR A 374 7.44 9.66 12.12
N ALA A 375 6.86 9.69 13.31
CA ALA A 375 5.69 8.93 13.71
C ALA A 375 4.53 9.84 14.14
N LEU A 376 3.31 9.36 13.88
CA LEU A 376 2.08 9.85 14.48
C LEU A 376 1.68 8.89 15.62
N VAL A 377 1.49 9.44 16.82
CA VAL A 377 1.06 8.72 18.01
C VAL A 377 -0.38 9.08 18.33
N LEU A 378 -1.26 8.09 18.42
CA LEU A 378 -2.69 8.21 18.74
C LEU A 378 -3.03 7.39 20.00
N GLY A 379 -4.11 7.76 20.68
CA GLY A 379 -4.59 7.02 21.88
C GLY A 379 -3.73 7.22 23.13
N GLY A 380 -3.94 6.38 24.14
CA GLY A 380 -3.22 6.39 25.41
C GLY A 380 -3.57 7.58 26.32
N LYS A 381 -2.71 7.88 27.31
CA LYS A 381 -2.86 9.04 28.21
C LYS A 381 -2.93 10.39 27.48
N ASN A 382 -2.49 10.46 26.22
CA ASN A 382 -2.59 11.62 25.35
C ASN A 382 -4.04 12.03 25.02
N SER A 383 -5.03 11.17 25.31
CA SER A 383 -6.46 11.49 25.22
C SER A 383 -6.94 12.59 26.20
N HIS A 384 -6.20 12.83 27.29
CA HIS A 384 -6.55 13.80 28.34
C HIS A 384 -5.48 14.89 28.58
N VAL A 385 -4.55 15.03 27.64
CA VAL A 385 -3.40 15.92 27.75
C VAL A 385 -3.82 17.34 27.32
N ASP A 386 -4.08 18.21 28.31
CA ASP A 386 -4.29 19.66 28.15
C ASP A 386 -2.95 20.41 28.16
N PHE A 387 -2.39 20.72 26.99
CA PHE A 387 -1.05 21.31 26.90
C PHE A 387 -0.97 22.43 25.86
N THR A 388 -0.67 23.60 26.39
CA THR A 388 -0.16 24.80 25.73
C THR A 388 1.33 24.70 25.39
N GLU A 389 1.93 23.51 25.45
CA GLU A 389 3.36 23.31 25.22
C GLU A 389 3.66 23.12 23.73
N LEU A 390 4.17 24.20 23.13
CA LEU A 390 4.95 24.15 21.91
C LEU A 390 6.28 23.48 22.23
N GLU A 391 6.48 22.24 21.79
CA GLU A 391 7.83 21.67 21.77
C GLU A 391 8.63 22.34 20.65
N ARG A 392 9.80 22.89 21.01
CA ARG A 392 10.78 23.36 20.02
C ARG A 392 11.45 22.14 19.41
N ASP A 393 11.24 21.94 18.12
CA ASP A 393 12.04 20.96 17.38
C ASP A 393 13.48 21.49 17.23
N ILE A 394 14.45 20.60 16.99
CA ILE A 394 15.90 20.93 16.94
C ILE A 394 16.24 21.98 15.85
N ASP A 395 15.35 22.19 14.89
CA ASP A 395 15.46 23.16 13.81
C ASP A 395 14.87 24.55 14.15
N ASP A 396 14.46 24.79 15.40
CA ASP A 396 13.81 26.03 15.88
C ASP A 396 12.52 26.40 15.11
N VAL A 397 11.92 25.41 14.43
CA VAL A 397 10.62 25.55 13.76
C VAL A 397 9.53 25.05 14.71
N MET A 398 8.64 25.95 15.12
CA MET A 398 7.47 25.62 15.93
C MET A 398 6.42 24.89 15.08
N THR A 399 6.53 23.57 14.97
CA THR A 399 5.41 22.72 14.54
C THR A 399 4.59 22.35 15.77
N ARG A 400 3.26 22.38 15.68
CA ARG A 400 2.43 21.85 16.77
C ARG A 400 2.68 20.35 16.84
N SER A 401 3.33 19.89 17.91
CA SER A 401 3.49 18.46 18.18
C SER A 401 2.13 17.77 18.26
N ILE A 402 1.10 18.46 18.75
CA ILE A 402 -0.28 17.97 18.80
C ILE A 402 -1.10 18.46 17.60
N ILE A 403 -1.69 17.51 16.87
CA ILE A 403 -2.51 17.75 15.68
C ILE A 403 -3.92 17.16 15.86
N PRO A 404 -4.96 17.73 15.22
CA PRO A 404 -6.30 17.14 15.27
C PRO A 404 -6.34 15.82 14.49
N PHE A 405 -7.10 14.84 14.99
CA PHE A 405 -7.28 13.54 14.35
C PHE A 405 -8.75 13.10 14.43
N GLY A 406 -9.33 12.59 13.34
CA GLY A 406 -10.74 12.23 13.31
C GLY A 406 -11.64 13.41 13.69
N ASP A 407 -12.82 13.13 14.24
CA ASP A 407 -13.81 14.18 14.56
C ASP A 407 -13.39 15.04 15.76
N ARG A 408 -12.95 14.38 16.84
CA ARG A 408 -12.66 15.00 18.14
C ARG A 408 -11.35 14.52 18.77
N GLY A 409 -10.64 13.61 18.10
CA GLY A 409 -9.37 13.07 18.57
C GLY A 409 -8.19 14.02 18.34
N ARG A 410 -7.05 13.65 18.90
CA ARG A 410 -5.77 14.33 18.72
C ARG A 410 -4.68 13.29 18.54
N GLY A 411 -3.62 13.67 17.83
CA GLY A 411 -2.42 12.88 17.68
C GLY A 411 -1.17 13.69 17.97
N GLN A 412 -0.10 13.02 18.33
CA GLN A 412 1.21 13.62 18.58
C GLN A 412 2.19 13.24 17.46
N ILE A 413 2.84 14.22 16.86
CA ILE A 413 3.95 14.03 15.93
C ILE A 413 5.24 13.92 16.74
N VAL A 414 5.96 12.81 16.56
CA VAL A 414 7.26 12.55 17.17
C VAL A 414 8.25 12.19 16.08
N SER A 415 9.44 12.76 16.12
CA SER A 415 10.47 12.50 15.11
C SER A 415 11.87 12.44 15.68
N VAL A 416 12.77 11.80 14.94
CA VAL A 416 14.23 11.79 15.17
C VAL A 416 14.95 12.27 13.92
N SER A 417 16.11 12.93 14.10
CA SER A 417 16.97 13.34 12.99
C SER A 417 17.60 12.13 12.32
N CYS A 418 17.66 12.15 11.00
CA CYS A 418 18.39 11.20 10.17
C CYS A 418 19.64 11.80 9.51
N GLY A 419 19.96 13.06 9.84
CA GLY A 419 21.23 13.69 9.49
C GLY A 419 22.35 13.19 10.40
N SER A 420 23.55 13.02 9.84
CA SER A 420 24.77 12.68 10.57
C SER A 420 25.36 13.88 11.31
#